data_AF-A0A7W6MLS6-F1
#
_entry.id   AF-A0A7W6MLS6-F1
#
_cell.length_a   1.000
_cell.length_b   1.000
_cell.length_c   1.000
_cell.angle_alpha   90.00
_cell.angle_beta   90.00
_cell.angle_gamma   90.00
#
_symmetry.space_group_name_H-M   'P 1'
#
loop_
_entity.id
_entity.type
_entity.pdbx_description
1 polymer ?
#
loop_
_entity_poly.entity_id
_entity_poly.type
_entity_poly.pdbx_seq_one_letter_code
_entity_poly.pdbx_strand_id
1 'polypeptide(L)'
;MNAFLSWPIEGEWPYLWIDATYLKERDGGRIVSTATIVAVGVNTDGRREVLGVATGPSEAEVFWKGFLRSLADRGLRGVKLVVADDHKGLRAAAAKVFAAPISAAAWGC
;
A
#
# COMPACT_ATOMS: atom_id res chain seq x y z
N MET A 1 -9.82 -1.80 -18.01
CA MET A 1 -8.43 -2.06 -17.58
C MET A 1 -8.20 -1.71 -16.10
N ASN A 2 -9.19 -1.91 -15.21
CA ASN A 2 -9.08 -1.67 -13.75
C ASN A 2 -9.52 -2.86 -12.89
N ALA A 3 -9.90 -3.99 -13.50
CA ALA A 3 -10.56 -5.10 -12.79
C ALA A 3 -9.75 -5.61 -11.58
N PHE A 4 -8.42 -5.69 -11.73
CA PHE A 4 -7.50 -6.12 -10.68
C PHE A 4 -7.50 -5.18 -9.45
N LEU A 5 -7.51 -3.86 -9.66
CA LEU A 5 -7.47 -2.89 -8.57
C LEU A 5 -8.77 -2.84 -7.74
N SER A 6 -9.86 -3.37 -8.30
CA SER A 6 -11.17 -3.48 -7.67
C SER A 6 -11.51 -4.91 -7.20
N TRP A 7 -10.62 -5.89 -7.41
CA TRP A 7 -10.94 -7.27 -7.04
C TRP A 7 -11.12 -7.41 -5.52
N PRO A 8 -12.13 -8.19 -5.08
CA PRO A 8 -12.32 -8.48 -3.67
C PRO A 8 -11.09 -9.22 -3.14
N ILE A 9 -10.72 -8.89 -1.91
CA ILE A 9 -9.63 -9.53 -1.17
C ILE A 9 -10.31 -10.50 -0.20
N GLU A 10 -10.20 -11.79 -0.49
CA GLU A 10 -10.81 -12.85 0.30
C GLU A 10 -9.78 -13.51 1.23
N GLY A 11 -10.24 -14.02 2.38
CA GLY A 11 -9.41 -14.71 3.35
C GLY A 11 -8.64 -13.82 4.32
N GLU A 12 -7.75 -14.44 5.11
CA GLU A 12 -6.92 -13.75 6.10
C GLU A 12 -5.54 -13.41 5.55
N TRP A 13 -5.12 -12.17 5.77
CA TRP A 13 -3.86 -11.62 5.29
C TRP A 13 -3.03 -11.10 6.46
N PRO A 14 -2.37 -11.99 7.23
CA PRO A 14 -1.66 -11.62 8.46
C PRO A 14 -0.51 -10.63 8.27
N TYR A 15 0.08 -10.55 7.08
CA TYR A 15 1.21 -9.65 6.83
C TYR A 15 0.95 -8.76 5.62
N LEU A 16 1.29 -7.48 5.75
CA LEU A 16 1.18 -6.50 4.68
C LEU A 16 2.52 -5.79 4.51
N TRP A 17 3.16 -5.93 3.36
CA TRP A 17 4.27 -5.07 2.94
C TRP A 17 3.71 -3.92 2.12
N ILE A 18 4.13 -2.72 2.44
CA ILE A 18 3.70 -1.53 1.72
C ILE A 18 4.88 -0.58 1.55
N ASP A 19 5.05 -0.10 0.32
CA ASP A 19 6.16 0.77 -0.04
C ASP A 19 5.72 1.79 -1.10
N ALA A 20 6.49 2.87 -1.21
CA ALA A 20 6.31 3.89 -2.23
C ALA A 20 7.62 4.17 -2.97
N THR A 21 7.51 4.32 -4.29
CA THR A 21 8.63 4.70 -5.15
C THR A 21 8.22 5.82 -6.08
N TYR A 22 9.16 6.68 -6.45
CA TYR A 22 8.92 7.74 -7.42
C TYR A 22 9.21 7.24 -8.83
N LEU A 23 8.16 7.11 -9.63
CA LEU A 23 8.28 6.77 -11.05
C LEU A 23 8.26 8.04 -11.89
N LYS A 24 9.00 8.02 -13.00
CA LYS A 24 8.92 9.05 -14.03
C LYS A 24 7.84 8.66 -15.02
N GLU A 25 6.74 9.39 -15.02
CA GLU A 25 5.68 9.21 -16.01
C GLU A 25 5.63 10.38 -16.97
N ARG A 26 5.09 10.14 -18.16
CA ARG A 26 4.91 11.16 -19.18
C ARG A 26 3.47 11.65 -19.13
N ASP A 27 3.28 12.88 -18.65
CA ASP A 27 1.98 13.54 -18.59
C ASP A 27 2.01 14.84 -19.40
N GLY A 28 1.03 15.04 -20.28
CA GLY A 28 0.93 16.24 -21.13
C GLY A 28 2.19 16.56 -21.95
N GLY A 29 3.01 15.56 -22.30
CA GLY A 29 4.28 15.74 -23.02
C GLY A 29 5.48 16.11 -22.15
N ARG A 30 5.32 16.21 -20.82
CA ARG A 30 6.39 16.45 -19.85
C ARG A 30 6.66 15.19 -19.03
N ILE A 31 7.88 15.04 -18.56
CA ILE A 31 8.25 13.98 -17.62
C ILE A 31 8.02 14.52 -16.21
N VAL A 32 7.11 13.90 -15.46
CA VAL A 32 6.78 14.25 -14.08
C VAL A 32 7.18 13.12 -13.13
N SER A 33 7.51 13.47 -11.89
CA SER A 33 7.82 12.51 -10.84
C SER A 33 6.52 12.22 -10.08
N THR A 34 6.06 10.98 -10.12
CA THR A 34 4.79 10.56 -9.52
C THR A 34 5.05 9.48 -8.49
N ALA A 35 4.48 9.65 -7.29
CA ALA A 35 4.59 8.66 -6.23
C ALA A 35 3.72 7.45 -6.60
N THR A 36 4.33 6.26 -6.57
CA THR A 36 3.68 4.99 -6.86
C THR A 36 3.75 4.11 -5.62
N ILE A 37 2.59 3.80 -5.05
CA ILE A 37 2.44 2.93 -3.89
C ILE A 37 2.12 1.52 -4.37
N VAL A 38 2.76 0.54 -3.73
CA VAL A 38 2.45 -0.89 -3.93
C VAL A 38 2.19 -1.55 -2.57
N ALA A 39 1.11 -2.34 -2.50
CA ALA A 39 0.82 -3.21 -1.36
C ALA A 39 0.92 -4.68 -1.76
N VAL A 40 1.68 -5.45 -0.98
CA VAL A 40 1.83 -6.90 -1.11
C VAL A 40 1.35 -7.55 0.17
N GLY A 41 0.35 -8.41 0.08
CA GLY A 41 -0.14 -9.21 1.19
C GLY A 41 0.52 -10.58 1.23
N VAL A 42 0.64 -11.15 2.43
CA VAL A 42 0.84 -12.60 2.61
C VAL A 42 -0.34 -13.19 3.34
N ASN A 43 -0.94 -14.21 2.71
CA ASN A 43 -2.04 -14.96 3.29
C ASN A 43 -1.55 -16.03 4.29
N THR A 44 -2.48 -16.73 4.93
CA THR A 44 -2.17 -17.79 5.90
C THR A 44 -1.42 -19.00 5.30
N ASP A 45 -1.49 -19.20 3.99
CA ASP A 45 -0.75 -20.24 3.28
C ASP A 45 0.68 -19.81 2.91
N GLY A 46 1.09 -18.58 3.28
CA GLY A 46 2.39 -18.03 2.96
C GLY A 46 2.53 -17.50 1.52
N ARG A 47 1.43 -17.42 0.75
CA ARG A 47 1.44 -16.89 -0.61
C ARG A 47 1.51 -15.37 -0.60
N ARG A 48 2.40 -14.82 -1.42
CA ARG A 48 2.60 -13.37 -1.62
C ARG A 48 1.83 -12.93 -2.84
N GLU A 49 0.97 -11.93 -2.69
CA GLU A 49 0.20 -11.37 -3.80
C GLU A 49 0.17 -9.85 -3.73
N VAL A 50 0.22 -9.21 -4.90
CA VAL A 50 0.01 -7.76 -4.99
C VAL A 50 -1.47 -7.50 -4.74
N LEU A 51 -1.78 -6.78 -3.67
CA LEU A 51 -3.16 -6.47 -3.30
C LEU A 51 -3.62 -5.15 -3.91
N GLY A 52 -2.71 -4.22 -4.21
CA GLY A 52 -3.06 -2.96 -4.84
C GLY A 52 -1.87 -2.14 -5.27
N VAL A 53 -2.12 -1.26 -6.24
CA VAL A 53 -1.19 -0.24 -6.73
C VAL A 53 -1.95 1.07 -6.87
N ALA A 54 -1.33 2.18 -6.49
CA ALA A 54 -1.89 3.51 -6.72
C ALA A 54 -0.78 4.50 -7.08
N THR A 55 -1.07 5.39 -8.04
CA THR A 55 -0.20 6.51 -8.39
C THR A 55 -0.83 7.83 -7.98
N GLY A 56 -0.01 8.77 -7.54
CA GLY A 56 -0.48 10.07 -7.06
C GLY A 56 0.62 11.13 -7.06
N PRO A 57 0.24 12.42 -7.01
CA PRO A 57 1.18 13.53 -7.15
C PRO A 57 2.16 13.67 -5.97
N SER A 58 1.85 13.09 -4.79
CA SER A 58 2.74 13.09 -3.62
C SER A 58 2.38 12.01 -2.59
N GLU A 59 3.32 11.70 -1.70
CA GLU A 59 3.16 10.77 -0.56
C GLU A 59 2.42 11.39 0.64
N ALA A 60 1.47 12.29 0.38
CA ALA A 60 0.70 12.94 1.43
C ALA A 60 -0.07 11.91 2.27
N GLU A 61 -0.26 12.18 3.57
CA GLU A 61 -1.03 11.30 4.48
C GLU A 61 -2.44 10.98 3.94
N VAL A 62 -3.05 11.93 3.22
CA VAL A 62 -4.36 11.74 2.58
C VAL A 62 -4.32 10.65 1.50
N PHE A 63 -3.25 10.60 0.71
CA PHE A 63 -3.07 9.61 -0.34
C PHE A 63 -2.92 8.21 0.26
N TRP A 64 -2.08 8.07 1.29
CA TRP A 64 -1.95 6.82 2.06
C TRP A 64 -3.26 6.36 2.67
N LYS A 65 -4.01 7.25 3.33
CA LYS A 65 -5.32 6.91 3.92
C LYS A 65 -6.33 6.44 2.88
N GLY A 66 -6.39 7.10 1.73
CA GLY A 66 -7.30 6.71 0.65
C GLY A 66 -6.96 5.33 0.11
N PHE A 67 -5.67 5.07 -0.13
CA PHE A 67 -5.19 3.77 -0.60
C PHE A 67 -5.44 2.65 0.42
N LEU A 68 -5.07 2.84 1.68
CA LEU A 68 -5.27 1.81 2.70
C LEU A 68 -6.75 1.53 2.96
N ARG A 69 -7.59 2.56 2.89
CA ARG A 69 -9.05 2.41 3.00
C ARG A 69 -9.61 1.61 1.84
N SER A 70 -9.14 1.82 0.60
CA SER A 70 -9.62 1.03 -0.53
C SER A 70 -9.29 -0.46 -0.38
N LEU A 71 -8.13 -0.82 0.18
CA LEU A 71 -7.80 -2.21 0.51
C LEU A 71 -8.74 -2.77 1.58
N ALA A 72 -9.03 -1.99 2.62
CA ALA A 72 -9.97 -2.38 3.67
C ALA A 72 -11.40 -2.55 3.12
N ASP A 73 -11.87 -1.65 2.26
CA ASP A 73 -13.20 -1.72 1.65
C ASP A 73 -13.34 -2.93 0.71
N ARG A 74 -12.24 -3.35 0.08
CA ARG A 74 -12.16 -4.56 -0.75
C ARG A 74 -12.13 -5.87 0.03
N GLY A 75 -11.99 -5.84 1.35
CA GLY A 75 -12.03 -7.04 2.20
C GLY A 75 -10.72 -7.40 2.90
N LEU A 76 -9.68 -6.56 2.82
CA LEU A 76 -8.43 -6.82 3.56
C LEU A 76 -8.69 -6.82 5.07
N ARG A 77 -8.58 -7.99 5.70
CA ARG A 77 -8.82 -8.22 7.14
C ARG A 77 -7.73 -9.10 7.73
N GLY A 78 -7.61 -9.07 9.06
CA GLY A 78 -6.71 -9.95 9.80
C GLY A 78 -5.23 -9.57 9.73
N VAL A 79 -4.89 -8.34 9.32
CA VAL A 79 -3.51 -7.85 9.30
C VAL A 79 -2.96 -7.81 10.73
N LYS A 80 -1.89 -8.58 10.97
CA LYS A 80 -1.19 -8.69 12.27
C LYS A 80 0.13 -7.91 12.28
N LEU A 81 0.69 -7.63 11.11
CA LEU A 81 1.91 -6.85 10.97
C LEU A 81 1.91 -6.09 9.65
N VAL A 82 2.18 -4.79 9.73
CA VAL A 82 2.48 -3.95 8.56
C VAL A 82 3.98 -3.72 8.51
N VAL A 83 4.59 -3.99 7.36
CA VAL A 83 6.00 -3.73 7.08
C VAL A 83 6.06 -2.59 6.08
N ALA A 84 6.71 -1.49 6.47
CA ALA A 84 6.71 -0.23 5.75
C ALA A 84 8.06 0.48 5.89
N ASP A 85 8.41 1.34 4.93
CA ASP A 85 9.52 2.27 5.12
C ASP A 85 9.16 3.36 6.16
N ASP A 86 10.16 4.02 6.74
CA ASP A 86 10.03 4.98 7.84
C ASP A 86 9.47 6.35 7.42
N HIS A 87 8.42 6.34 6.61
CA HIS A 87 7.70 7.54 6.22
C HIS A 87 6.62 7.89 7.25
N LYS A 88 6.74 9.07 7.89
CA LYS A 88 5.82 9.52 8.96
C LYS A 88 4.35 9.49 8.56
N GLY A 89 4.03 9.86 7.31
CA GLY A 89 2.66 9.85 6.78
C GLY A 89 2.07 8.45 6.66
N LEU A 90 2.90 7.45 6.33
CA LEU A 90 2.50 6.06 6.19
C LEU A 90 2.19 5.45 7.55
N ARG A 91 3.06 5.66 8.55
CA ARG A 91 2.83 5.17 9.92
C ARG A 91 1.52 5.71 10.50
N ALA A 92 1.26 7.01 10.34
CA ALA A 92 0.04 7.64 10.83
C ALA A 92 -1.23 7.13 10.11
N ALA A 93 -1.15 6.85 8.81
CA ALA A 93 -2.27 6.31 8.05
C ALA A 93 -2.53 4.83 8.39
N ALA A 94 -1.48 4.00 8.44
CA ALA A 94 -1.58 2.58 8.75
C ALA A 94 -2.15 2.35 10.15
N ALA A 95 -1.70 3.09 11.17
CA ALA A 95 -2.25 2.99 12.53
C ALA A 95 -3.74 3.37 12.62
N LYS A 96 -4.24 4.23 11.72
CA LYS A 96 -5.65 4.63 11.67
C LYS A 96 -6.54 3.61 10.94
N VAL A 97 -5.97 2.85 10.01
CA VAL A 97 -6.73 1.91 9.15
C VAL A 97 -6.61 0.47 9.65
N PHE A 98 -5.44 0.07 10.13
CA PHE A 98 -5.16 -1.26 10.66
C PHE A 98 -4.76 -1.14 12.13
N ALA A 99 -5.46 -1.86 13.01
CA ALA A 99 -5.10 -1.97 14.42
C ALA A 99 -3.92 -2.96 14.62
N ALA A 100 -2.86 -2.80 13.83
CA ALA A 100 -1.73 -3.71 13.76
C ALA A 100 -0.41 -2.97 14.06
N PRO A 101 0.56 -3.64 14.71
CA PRO A 101 1.91 -3.08 14.86
C PRO A 101 2.56 -2.84 13.49
N ILE A 102 3.38 -1.80 13.42
CA ILE A 102 4.14 -1.41 12.23
C ILE A 102 5.62 -1.66 12.50
N SER A 103 6.24 -2.50 11.66
CA SER A 103 7.68 -2.66 11.61
C SER A 103 8.23 -1.76 10.51
N ALA A 104 9.26 -0.97 10.84
CA ALA A 104 10.07 -0.32 9.83
C ALA A 104 10.98 -1.38 9.20
N ALA A 105 10.81 -1.59 7.89
CA ALA A 105 11.83 -2.25 7.10
C ALA A 105 12.49 -1.18 6.25
N ALA A 106 13.70 -0.81 6.64
CA ALA A 106 14.58 -0.07 5.74
C ALA A 106 14.94 -1.02 4.60
N TRP A 107 14.29 -0.86 3.45
CA TRP A 107 14.83 -1.34 2.20
C TRP A 107 16.00 -0.43 1.90
N GLY A 108 17.20 -0.84 2.29
CA GLY A 108 18.41 -0.08 2.01
C GLY A 108 18.46 0.25 0.52
N CYS A 109 18.44 1.54 0.21
CA CYS A 109 19.19 2.06 -0.92
C CYS A 109 20.68 1.79 -0.70
#